data_AF-A0A936JYD4-F1
#
_entry.id   AF-A0A936JYD4-F1
#
_cell.length_a   1.000
_cell.length_b   1.000
_cell.length_c   1.000
_cell.angle_alpha   90.00
_cell.angle_beta   90.00
_cell.angle_gamma   90.00
#
_symmetry.space_group_name_H-M   'P 1'
#
loop_
_entity.id
_entity.type
_entity.pdbx_description
1 polymer ?
#
loop_
_entity_poly.entity_id
_entity_poly.type
_entity_poly.pdbx_seq_one_letter_code
_entity_poly.pdbx_strand_id
1 'polypeptide(L)'
;MKDDDLNDLPKWDDHEFDDEDEEGEGWKPNETKAACKAMYQQWGTVMIVLKAAFDSLQEPTDGDPLNKEMMEDHVAMIMGDAYQVAVKIKSSEAGLYTIRMENAAIIRKNAQFIKLSTNTFMLEGMMEPQHRQVIRDEIDHFRELFKTWVATFKKDEFEDEWGLFI
;
A
#
# COMPACT_ATOMS: atom_id res chain seq x y z
N MET A 1 13.82 -19.64 11.24
CA MET A 1 13.01 -18.71 10.42
C MET A 1 14.01 -18.04 9.48
N LYS A 2 13.73 -17.88 8.18
CA LYS A 2 14.71 -17.23 7.28
C LYS A 2 14.56 -15.72 7.47
N ASP A 3 15.41 -15.16 8.33
CA ASP A 3 15.36 -13.77 8.84
C ASP A 3 15.88 -12.71 7.84
N ASP A 4 15.82 -12.97 6.53
CA ASP A 4 16.37 -12.08 5.48
C ASP A 4 15.29 -11.38 4.62
N ASP A 5 14.00 -11.64 4.87
CA ASP A 5 12.92 -10.92 4.19
C ASP A 5 12.53 -9.69 5.02
N LEU A 6 13.10 -8.53 4.68
CA LEU A 6 12.75 -7.25 5.31
C LEU A 6 11.28 -6.85 5.03
N ASN A 7 10.66 -7.51 4.06
CA ASN A 7 9.26 -7.34 3.71
C ASN A 7 8.39 -8.42 4.39
N ASP A 8 7.41 -8.00 5.20
CA ASP A 8 6.49 -8.94 5.87
C ASP A 8 5.32 -9.33 4.97
N LEU A 9 5.25 -8.74 3.77
CA LEU A 9 4.21 -9.07 2.81
C LEU A 9 4.48 -10.45 2.20
N PRO A 10 3.44 -11.28 2.00
CA PRO A 10 3.56 -12.49 1.20
C PRO A 10 4.17 -12.20 -0.16
N LYS A 11 4.94 -13.13 -0.71
CA LYS A 11 5.45 -12.97 -2.07
C LYS A 11 4.29 -13.00 -3.06
N TRP A 12 4.41 -12.22 -4.12
CA TRP A 12 3.49 -12.31 -5.24
C TRP A 12 3.64 -13.68 -5.92
N ASP A 13 2.53 -14.40 -6.02
CA ASP A 13 2.43 -15.66 -6.75
C ASP A 13 1.56 -15.43 -8.00
N ASP A 14 2.13 -15.66 -9.17
CA ASP A 14 1.40 -15.46 -10.43
C ASP A 14 0.25 -16.47 -10.60
N HIS A 15 0.33 -17.62 -9.91
CA HIS A 15 -0.67 -18.69 -9.95
C HIS A 15 -1.80 -18.54 -8.92
N GLU A 16 -1.68 -17.60 -7.97
CA GLU A 16 -2.72 -17.36 -6.94
C GLU A 16 -4.05 -16.87 -7.54
N PHE A 17 -4.01 -16.34 -8.76
CA PHE A 17 -5.13 -15.71 -9.44
C PHE A 17 -5.47 -16.42 -10.76
N ASP A 18 -5.04 -17.66 -10.94
CA ASP A 18 -5.42 -18.44 -12.12
C ASP A 18 -6.88 -18.89 -11.94
N ASP A 19 -7.75 -18.46 -12.86
CA ASP A 19 -9.16 -18.86 -12.87
C ASP A 19 -9.26 -20.27 -13.46
N GLU A 20 -9.84 -21.23 -12.71
CA GLU A 20 -10.02 -22.62 -13.17
C GLU A 20 -10.85 -22.68 -14.47
N ASP A 21 -11.72 -21.69 -14.67
CA ASP A 21 -12.56 -21.55 -15.85
C ASP A 21 -11.83 -20.93 -17.07
N GLU A 22 -10.64 -20.33 -16.87
CA GLU A 22 -9.79 -19.75 -17.93
C GLU A 22 -8.51 -20.59 -18.20
N GLU A 23 -8.55 -21.90 -17.89
CA GLU A 23 -7.43 -22.81 -18.16
C GLU A 23 -6.99 -22.76 -19.64
N GLY A 24 -5.77 -22.29 -19.87
CA GLY A 24 -5.14 -22.21 -21.19
C GLY A 24 -5.15 -20.83 -21.86
N GLU A 25 -5.77 -19.80 -21.25
CA GLU A 25 -5.72 -18.42 -21.73
C GLU A 25 -4.61 -17.56 -21.10
N GLY A 26 -3.88 -18.10 -20.12
CA GLY A 26 -2.82 -17.39 -19.37
C GLY A 26 -1.63 -16.86 -20.20
N TRP A 27 -1.57 -17.17 -21.50
CA TRP A 27 -0.61 -16.57 -22.43
C TRP A 27 -1.00 -15.15 -22.87
N LYS A 28 -2.28 -14.75 -22.70
CA LYS A 28 -2.75 -13.41 -23.09
C LYS A 28 -2.18 -12.36 -22.13
N PRO A 29 -1.63 -11.25 -22.65
CA PRO A 29 -1.19 -10.16 -21.79
C PRO A 29 -2.35 -9.59 -20.97
N ASN A 30 -2.22 -9.63 -19.64
CA ASN A 30 -3.13 -8.97 -18.72
C ASN A 30 -2.43 -7.73 -18.13
N GLU A 31 -2.66 -6.58 -18.78
CA GLU A 31 -2.06 -5.29 -18.39
C GLU A 31 -2.44 -4.90 -16.96
N THR A 32 -3.66 -5.23 -16.51
CA THR A 32 -4.13 -4.98 -15.14
C THR A 32 -3.35 -5.81 -14.14
N LYS A 33 -3.21 -7.14 -14.36
CA LYS A 33 -2.44 -8.04 -13.49
C LYS A 33 -0.97 -7.63 -13.42
N ALA A 34 -0.38 -7.26 -14.56
CA ALA A 34 0.99 -6.75 -14.60
C ALA A 34 1.15 -5.44 -13.79
N ALA A 35 0.21 -4.51 -13.91
CA ALA A 35 0.20 -3.27 -13.15
C ALA A 35 -0.04 -3.51 -11.64
N CYS A 36 -0.94 -4.44 -11.26
CA CYS A 36 -1.14 -4.88 -9.88
C CYS A 36 0.15 -5.42 -9.27
N LYS A 37 0.83 -6.34 -9.97
CA LYS A 37 2.10 -6.91 -9.53
C LYS A 37 3.17 -5.84 -9.32
N ALA A 38 3.32 -4.92 -10.27
CA ALA A 38 4.27 -3.81 -10.16
C ALA A 38 3.96 -2.92 -8.95
N MET A 39 2.68 -2.57 -8.74
CA MET A 39 2.24 -1.83 -7.56
C MET A 39 2.54 -2.58 -6.26
N TYR A 40 2.24 -3.88 -6.19
CA TYR A 40 2.45 -4.70 -5.00
C TYR A 40 3.93 -4.76 -4.62
N GLN A 41 4.80 -4.96 -5.61
CA GLN A 41 6.25 -4.99 -5.42
C GLN A 41 6.78 -3.64 -4.92
N GLN A 42 6.36 -2.53 -5.57
CA GLN A 42 6.75 -1.20 -5.14
C GLN A 42 6.21 -0.87 -3.74
N TRP A 43 5.00 -1.32 -3.41
CA TRP A 43 4.46 -1.17 -2.06
C TRP A 43 5.24 -1.98 -1.03
N GLY A 44 5.80 -3.13 -1.41
CA GLY A 44 6.77 -3.87 -0.59
C GLY A 44 7.99 -3.01 -0.22
N THR A 45 8.51 -2.23 -1.16
CA THR A 45 9.58 -1.26 -0.87
C THR A 45 9.11 -0.19 0.12
N VAL A 46 7.89 0.35 -0.04
CA VAL A 46 7.28 1.28 0.91
C VAL A 46 7.21 0.67 2.32
N MET A 47 6.81 -0.60 2.45
CA MET A 47 6.76 -1.31 3.73
C MET A 47 8.14 -1.43 4.38
N ILE A 48 9.17 -1.76 3.61
CA ILE A 48 10.54 -1.87 4.11
C ILE A 48 11.02 -0.52 4.66
N VAL A 49 10.85 0.57 3.91
CA VAL A 49 11.32 1.89 4.34
C VAL A 49 10.53 2.44 5.53
N LEU A 50 9.23 2.13 5.63
CA LEU A 50 8.41 2.49 6.80
C LEU A 50 8.91 1.80 8.06
N LYS A 51 9.12 0.49 8.01
CA LYS A 51 9.64 -0.26 9.17
C LYS A 51 11.01 0.23 9.58
N ALA A 52 11.93 0.36 8.62
CA ALA A 52 13.27 0.88 8.92
C ALA A 52 13.22 2.26 9.59
N ALA A 53 12.32 3.15 9.13
CA ALA A 53 12.12 4.45 9.74
C ALA A 53 11.53 4.33 11.15
N PHE A 54 10.55 3.46 11.37
CA PHE A 54 9.91 3.26 12.68
C PHE A 54 10.80 2.58 13.70
N ASP A 55 11.60 1.61 13.29
CA ASP A 55 12.62 0.96 14.13
C ASP A 55 13.72 1.96 14.56
N SER A 56 13.87 3.06 13.82
CA SER A 56 14.84 4.13 14.10
C SER A 56 14.26 5.36 14.83
N LEU A 57 12.98 5.32 15.23
CA LEU A 57 12.36 6.44 15.93
C LEU A 57 13.06 6.73 17.26
N GLN A 58 13.28 8.01 17.55
CA GLN A 58 13.75 8.43 18.86
C GLN A 58 12.62 8.29 19.88
N GLU A 59 12.90 7.66 21.02
CA GLU A 59 11.92 7.56 22.09
C GLU A 59 11.59 8.94 22.67
N PRO A 60 10.30 9.23 22.95
CA PRO A 60 9.91 10.47 23.60
C PRO A 60 10.45 10.54 25.04
N THR A 61 10.69 11.76 25.48
CA THR A 61 11.17 12.10 26.82
C THR A 61 10.06 12.73 27.68
N ASP A 62 10.31 12.82 28.99
CA ASP A 62 9.39 13.47 29.93
C ASP A 62 9.17 14.94 29.54
N GLY A 63 7.96 15.26 29.08
CA GLY A 63 7.56 16.61 28.66
C GLY A 63 7.26 16.74 27.17
N ASP A 64 7.56 15.71 26.36
CA ASP A 64 7.15 15.69 24.96
C ASP A 64 5.63 15.56 24.81
N PRO A 65 5.01 16.23 23.83
CA PRO A 65 3.56 16.16 23.61
C PRO A 65 3.06 14.75 23.28
N LEU A 66 3.90 13.96 22.61
CA LEU A 66 3.62 12.59 22.22
C LEU A 66 4.40 11.64 23.15
N ASN A 67 3.70 10.95 24.05
CA ASN A 67 4.33 9.96 24.92
C ASN A 67 4.57 8.63 24.17
N LYS A 68 5.26 7.69 24.81
CA LYS A 68 5.63 6.41 24.20
C LYS A 68 4.43 5.57 23.74
N GLU A 69 3.39 5.46 24.56
CA GLU A 69 2.15 4.74 24.22
C GLU A 69 1.47 5.35 22.99
N MET A 70 1.34 6.68 22.96
CA MET A 70 0.77 7.40 21.81
C MET A 70 1.60 7.26 20.55
N MET A 71 2.93 7.22 20.68
CA MET A 71 3.84 6.96 19.56
C MET A 71 3.63 5.55 19.00
N GLU A 72 3.61 4.53 19.86
CA GLU A 72 3.40 3.13 19.48
C GLU A 72 2.04 2.92 18.82
N ASP A 73 0.97 3.52 19.35
CA ASP A 73 -0.37 3.50 18.76
C ASP A 73 -0.40 4.16 17.37
N HIS A 74 0.30 5.28 17.22
CA HIS A 74 0.36 5.98 15.94
C HIS A 74 1.15 5.18 14.90
N VAL A 75 2.25 4.54 15.29
CA VAL A 75 3.00 3.59 14.43
C VAL A 75 2.10 2.42 14.03
N ALA A 76 1.39 1.81 14.98
CA ALA A 76 0.48 0.70 14.71
C ALA A 76 -0.64 1.09 13.73
N MET A 77 -1.20 2.29 13.88
CA MET A 77 -2.21 2.83 12.96
C MET A 77 -1.66 2.97 11.53
N ILE A 78 -0.47 3.55 11.37
CA ILE A 78 0.14 3.74 10.05
C ILE A 78 0.48 2.40 9.40
N MET A 79 1.05 1.46 10.18
CA MET A 79 1.36 0.12 9.69
C MET A 79 0.09 -0.66 9.31
N GLY A 80 -0.99 -0.53 10.09
CA GLY A 80 -2.30 -1.11 9.75
C GLY A 80 -2.86 -0.60 8.43
N ASP A 81 -2.81 0.72 8.20
CA ASP A 81 -3.20 1.33 6.93
C ASP A 81 -2.31 0.82 5.78
N ALA A 82 -1.01 0.60 6.03
CA ALA A 82 -0.07 0.11 5.03
C ALA A 82 -0.30 -1.36 4.64
N TYR A 83 -0.63 -2.22 5.61
CA TYR A 83 -1.07 -3.58 5.33
C TYR A 83 -2.39 -3.62 4.55
N GLN A 84 -3.33 -2.73 4.87
CA GLN A 84 -4.59 -2.63 4.14
C GLN A 84 -4.36 -2.26 2.67
N VAL A 85 -3.40 -1.38 2.35
CA VAL A 85 -3.02 -1.11 0.94
C VAL A 85 -2.56 -2.39 0.24
N ALA A 86 -1.67 -3.17 0.85
CA ALA A 86 -1.17 -4.41 0.25
C ALA A 86 -2.29 -5.42 -0.03
N VAL A 87 -3.21 -5.59 0.93
CA VAL A 87 -4.39 -6.48 0.77
C VAL A 87 -5.28 -6.00 -0.37
N LYS A 88 -5.52 -4.68 -0.46
CA LYS A 88 -6.41 -4.09 -1.47
C LYS A 88 -5.85 -4.14 -2.87
N ILE A 89 -4.53 -4.09 -3.02
CA ILE A 89 -3.86 -4.36 -4.30
C ILE A 89 -4.18 -5.79 -4.74
N LYS A 90 -3.94 -6.79 -3.88
CA LYS A 90 -4.20 -8.20 -4.21
C LYS A 90 -5.67 -8.50 -4.49
N SER A 91 -6.59 -7.97 -3.69
CA SER A 91 -8.03 -8.22 -3.87
C SER A 91 -8.61 -7.60 -5.15
N SER A 92 -7.86 -6.76 -5.86
CA SER A 92 -8.31 -6.15 -7.11
C SER A 92 -8.21 -7.06 -8.34
N GLU A 93 -7.63 -8.25 -8.16
CA GLU A 93 -7.66 -9.31 -9.18
C GLU A 93 -9.05 -9.92 -9.36
N ALA A 94 -10.02 -9.65 -8.48
CA ALA A 94 -11.41 -10.14 -8.52
C ALA A 94 -12.24 -9.71 -9.76
N GLY A 95 -11.63 -9.08 -10.78
CA GLY A 95 -12.25 -8.85 -12.09
C GLY A 95 -13.20 -7.66 -12.20
N LEU A 96 -14.04 -7.40 -11.19
CA LEU A 96 -15.12 -6.41 -11.27
C LEU A 96 -14.63 -4.95 -11.20
N TYR A 97 -15.19 -4.09 -12.06
CA TYR A 97 -14.88 -2.67 -12.13
C TYR A 97 -15.14 -1.95 -10.81
N THR A 98 -16.31 -2.18 -10.21
CA THR A 98 -16.73 -1.53 -8.96
C THR A 98 -15.80 -1.89 -7.79
N ILE A 99 -15.43 -3.17 -7.67
CA ILE A 99 -14.47 -3.64 -6.65
C ILE A 99 -13.09 -2.99 -6.85
N ARG A 100 -12.61 -2.91 -8.10
CA ARG A 100 -11.33 -2.26 -8.41
C ARG A 100 -11.36 -0.77 -8.06
N MET A 101 -12.46 -0.08 -8.34
CA MET A 101 -12.64 1.33 -7.99
C MET A 101 -12.70 1.56 -6.48
N GLU A 102 -13.41 0.71 -5.74
CA GLU A 102 -13.45 0.76 -4.27
C GLU A 102 -12.05 0.55 -3.66
N ASN A 103 -11.35 -0.50 -4.11
CA ASN A 103 -9.99 -0.77 -3.67
C ASN A 103 -9.04 0.39 -4.01
N ALA A 104 -9.17 0.99 -5.19
CA ALA A 104 -8.38 2.16 -5.59
C ALA A 104 -8.62 3.37 -4.67
N ALA A 105 -9.87 3.59 -4.25
CA ALA A 105 -10.20 4.67 -3.31
C ALA A 105 -9.54 4.45 -1.94
N ILE A 106 -9.58 3.23 -1.41
CA ILE A 106 -8.96 2.86 -0.13
C ILE A 106 -7.43 2.97 -0.22
N ILE A 107 -6.82 2.43 -1.27
CA ILE A 107 -5.38 2.50 -1.53
C ILE A 107 -4.92 3.96 -1.54
N ARG A 108 -5.62 4.83 -2.28
CA ARG A 108 -5.31 6.26 -2.36
C ARG A 108 -5.42 6.93 -0.99
N LYS A 109 -6.51 6.70 -0.24
CA LYS A 109 -6.68 7.29 1.10
C LYS A 109 -5.52 6.90 2.00
N ASN A 110 -5.18 5.60 2.07
CA ASN A 110 -4.18 5.12 3.00
C ASN A 110 -2.77 5.59 2.62
N ALA A 111 -2.41 5.53 1.34
CA ALA A 111 -1.11 6.04 0.87
C ALA A 111 -0.93 7.54 1.19
N GLN A 112 -1.98 8.35 1.03
CA GLN A 112 -1.95 9.76 1.42
C GLN A 112 -1.85 9.95 2.94
N PHE A 113 -2.62 9.18 3.70
CA PHE A 113 -2.57 9.22 5.16
C PHE A 113 -1.15 8.87 5.67
N ILE A 114 -0.57 7.75 5.26
CA ILE A 114 0.78 7.31 5.63
C ILE A 114 1.81 8.42 5.33
N LYS A 115 1.76 9.02 4.13
CA LYS A 115 2.65 10.11 3.72
C LYS A 115 2.54 11.35 4.62
N LEU A 116 1.33 11.67 5.07
CA LEU A 116 1.07 12.83 5.93
C LEU A 116 1.41 12.53 7.40
N SER A 117 1.02 11.37 7.92
CA SER A 117 1.18 10.98 9.32
C SER A 117 2.65 10.85 9.73
N THR A 118 3.52 10.42 8.81
CA THR A 118 4.98 10.43 9.03
C THR A 118 5.57 11.84 9.19
N ASN A 119 4.86 12.89 8.77
CA ASN A 119 5.28 14.27 9.05
C ASN A 119 5.21 14.61 10.54
N THR A 120 4.28 14.01 11.29
CA THR A 120 4.12 14.27 12.72
C THR A 120 5.39 13.86 13.46
N PHE A 121 5.92 12.65 13.22
CA PHE A 121 7.17 12.21 13.87
C PHE A 121 8.36 13.10 13.53
N MET A 122 8.43 13.64 12.30
CA MET A 122 9.49 14.58 11.92
C MET A 122 9.32 15.93 12.65
N LEU A 123 8.09 16.44 12.77
CA LEU A 123 7.82 17.72 13.45
C LEU A 123 8.09 17.64 14.96
N GLU A 124 7.81 16.49 15.58
CA GLU A 124 8.12 16.22 16.98
C GLU A 124 9.60 15.84 17.21
N GLY A 125 10.44 15.89 16.17
CA GLY A 125 11.89 15.61 16.28
C GLY A 125 12.24 14.12 16.45
N MET A 126 11.27 13.21 16.37
CA MET A 126 11.45 11.77 16.55
C MET A 126 11.98 11.05 15.31
N MET A 127 11.78 11.64 14.13
CA MET A 127 12.19 11.07 12.84
C MET A 127 13.11 12.03 12.09
N GLU A 128 14.26 11.53 11.65
CA GLU A 128 15.18 12.26 10.79
C GLU A 128 14.54 12.66 9.45
N PRO A 129 14.77 13.90 8.95
CA PRO A 129 14.20 14.36 7.69
C PRO A 129 14.48 13.45 6.50
N GLN A 130 15.64 12.78 6.50
CA GLN A 130 16.06 11.85 5.44
C GLN A 130 15.18 10.61 5.38
N HIS A 131 14.82 10.01 6.53
CA HIS A 131 13.92 8.86 6.57
C HIS A 131 12.54 9.23 6.01
N ARG A 132 12.02 10.38 6.42
CA ARG A 132 10.76 10.89 5.89
C ARG A 132 10.85 11.14 4.39
N GLN A 133 11.95 11.70 3.89
CA GLN A 133 12.13 11.97 2.47
C GLN A 133 12.10 10.67 1.65
N VAL A 134 12.81 9.63 2.09
CA VAL A 134 12.79 8.30 1.45
C VAL A 134 11.37 7.72 1.40
N ILE A 135 10.62 7.76 2.52
CA ILE A 135 9.22 7.29 2.54
C ILE A 135 8.37 8.04 1.49
N ARG A 136 8.53 9.37 1.41
CA ARG A 136 7.78 10.20 0.46
C ARG A 136 8.11 9.85 -0.99
N ASP A 137 9.38 9.62 -1.30
CA ASP A 137 9.84 9.30 -2.64
C ASP A 137 9.31 7.94 -3.10
N GLU A 138 9.36 6.92 -2.22
CA GLU A 138 8.80 5.59 -2.52
C GLU A 138 7.28 5.61 -2.71
N ILE A 139 6.55 6.43 -1.93
CA ILE A 139 5.11 6.63 -2.10
C ILE A 139 4.81 7.41 -3.40
N ASP A 140 5.64 8.39 -3.77
CA ASP A 140 5.47 9.13 -5.02
C ASP A 140 5.75 8.23 -6.24
N HIS A 141 6.73 7.33 -6.17
CA HIS A 141 6.95 6.30 -7.19
C HIS A 141 5.75 5.32 -7.27
N PHE A 142 5.27 4.83 -6.12
CA PHE A 142 4.06 4.01 -6.05
C PHE A 142 2.84 4.71 -6.70
N ARG A 143 2.68 6.03 -6.50
CA ARG A 143 1.58 6.80 -7.09
C ARG A 143 1.60 6.78 -8.61
N GLU A 144 2.76 6.80 -9.25
CA GLU A 144 2.83 6.74 -10.71
C GLU A 144 2.43 5.36 -11.25
N LEU A 145 2.77 4.28 -10.53
CA LEU A 145 2.28 2.93 -10.82
C LEU A 145 0.77 2.82 -10.59
N PHE A 146 0.26 3.41 -9.51
CA PHE A 146 -1.18 3.49 -9.21
C PHE A 146 -1.97 4.13 -10.36
N LYS A 147 -1.47 5.23 -10.93
CA LYS A 147 -2.11 5.88 -12.08
C LYS A 147 -2.14 4.97 -13.31
N THR A 148 -1.06 4.24 -13.54
CA THR A 148 -0.97 3.28 -14.65
C THR A 148 -1.98 2.15 -14.46
N TRP A 149 -2.10 1.63 -13.23
CA TRP A 149 -3.05 0.59 -12.88
C TRP A 149 -4.51 1.02 -13.02
N VAL A 150 -4.90 2.18 -12.48
CA VAL A 150 -6.28 2.68 -12.64
C VAL A 150 -6.64 2.91 -14.11
N ALA A 151 -5.67 3.28 -14.95
CA ALA A 151 -5.90 3.45 -16.38
C ALA A 151 -6.22 2.15 -17.12
N THR A 152 -5.96 0.97 -16.53
CA THR A 152 -6.33 -0.33 -17.14
C THR A 152 -7.76 -0.74 -16.84
N PHE A 153 -8.47 -0.03 -15.95
CA PHE A 153 -9.83 -0.41 -15.56
C PHE A 153 -10.80 -0.20 -16.70
N LYS A 154 -11.59 -1.25 -16.99
CA LYS A 154 -12.68 -1.22 -17.96
C LYS A 154 -13.98 -1.37 -17.21
N LYS A 155 -14.92 -0.47 -17.47
CA LYS A 155 -16.27 -0.55 -16.92
C LYS A 155 -16.97 -1.79 -17.49
N ASP A 156 -17.61 -2.54 -16.61
CA ASP A 156 -18.44 -3.70 -16.95
C ASP A 156 -19.94 -3.33 -16.87
N GLU A 157 -20.82 -4.33 -16.97
CA GLU A 157 -22.27 -4.13 -16.89
C GLU A 157 -22.81 -4.03 -15.46
N PHE A 158 -21.96 -4.25 -14.45
CA PHE A 158 -22.36 -4.23 -13.05
C PHE A 158 -22.37 -2.79 -12.53
N GLU A 159 -23.46 -2.43 -11.86
CA GLU A 159 -23.63 -1.10 -11.28
C GLU A 159 -23.11 -1.06 -9.84
N ASP A 160 -22.56 0.10 -9.44
CA ASP A 160 -22.30 0.38 -8.03
C ASP A 160 -23.60 0.77 -7.33
N GLU A 161 -24.09 -0.11 -6.44
CA GLU A 161 -25.32 0.11 -5.67
C GLU A 161 -25.27 1.35 -4.76
N TRP A 162 -24.07 1.83 -4.43
CA TRP A 162 -23.86 3.03 -3.60
C TRP A 162 -23.79 4.32 -4.45
N GLY A 163 -23.70 4.22 -5.77
CA GLY A 163 -23.67 5.35 -6.69
C GLY A 163 -22.41 6.21 -6.62
N LEU A 164 -21.30 5.68 -6.11
CA LEU A 164 -20.00 6.34 -5.99
C LEU A 164 -19.15 6.19 -7.26
N PHE A 165 -19.29 5.07 -7.96
CA PHE A 165 -18.48 4.72 -9.14
C PHE A 165 -19.37 4.53 -10.38
N ILE A 166 -19.58 5.63 -11.10
CA ILE A 166 -20.42 5.72 -12.32
C ILE A 166 -19.56 5.54 -13.58
#